data_AF-A0A7J5L962-F1
#
_entry.id   AF-A0A7J5L962-F1
#
_cell.length_a   1.000
_cell.length_b   1.000
_cell.length_c   1.000
_cell.angle_alpha   90.00
_cell.angle_beta   90.00
_cell.angle_gamma   90.00
#
_symmetry.space_group_name_H-M   'P 1'
#
loop_
_entity.id
_entity.type
_entity.pdbx_description
1 polymer ?
#
loop_
_entity_poly.entity_id
_entity_poly.type
_entity_poly.pdbx_seq_one_letter_code
_entity_poly.pdbx_strand_id
1 'polypeptide(L)'
;MNFTPFLQAFLLIIALLLFVIWDIVLHKITLRVISTIILLCFNIWSYTYYFKIEELKEYWDGVKYSPNDAYLPPDINNFIFVWLSNQVLVFYLLLAIGISHLLQRKKTLAKHDNI
;
A
#
# COMPACT_ATOMS: atom_id res chain seq x y z
N MET A 1 2.64 -19.54 21.65
CA MET A 1 2.81 -18.83 20.36
C MET A 1 2.34 -17.40 20.54
N ASN A 2 3.17 -16.40 20.23
CA ASN A 2 2.70 -15.02 20.13
C ASN A 2 1.86 -14.91 18.84
N PHE A 3 0.54 -14.86 18.99
CA PHE A 3 -0.42 -14.81 17.87
C PHE A 3 -0.46 -13.44 17.18
N THR A 4 0.21 -12.43 17.74
CA THR A 4 0.19 -11.04 17.29
C THR A 4 0.66 -10.85 15.83
N PRO A 5 1.83 -11.38 15.38
CA PRO A 5 2.27 -11.22 13.99
C PRO A 5 1.40 -11.98 12.98
N PHE A 6 0.92 -13.18 13.34
CA PHE A 6 0.05 -13.98 12.48
C PHE A 6 -1.32 -13.33 12.28
N LEU A 7 -1.94 -12.88 13.37
CA LEU A 7 -3.21 -12.18 13.33
C LEU A 7 -3.09 -10.87 12.53
N GLN A 8 -2.00 -10.13 12.69
CA GLN A 8 -1.75 -8.89 11.97
C GLN A 8 -1.61 -9.11 10.46
N ALA A 9 -0.84 -10.13 10.04
CA ALA A 9 -0.72 -10.49 8.63
C ALA A 9 -2.07 -10.95 8.03
N PHE A 10 -2.83 -11.74 8.79
CA PHE A 10 -4.17 -12.19 8.38
C PHE A 10 -5.15 -11.02 8.20
N LEU A 11 -5.17 -10.08 9.15
CA LEU A 11 -6.00 -8.88 9.07
C LEU A 11 -5.60 -7.97 7.89
N LEU A 12 -4.31 -7.85 7.60
CA LEU A 12 -3.82 -7.10 6.43
C LEU A 12 -4.35 -7.70 5.12
N ILE A 13 -4.30 -9.03 4.97
CA ILE A 13 -4.84 -9.71 3.78
C ILE A 13 -6.34 -9.44 3.63
N ILE A 14 -7.10 -9.58 4.72
CA ILE A 14 -8.55 -9.29 4.71
C ILE A 14 -8.81 -7.83 4.31
N ALA A 15 -8.07 -6.88 4.88
CA ALA A 15 -8.23 -5.47 4.57
C ALA A 15 -7.94 -5.16 3.09
N LEU A 16 -6.89 -5.76 2.52
CA LEU A 16 -6.55 -5.61 1.10
C LEU A 16 -7.66 -6.18 0.19
N LEU A 17 -8.20 -7.35 0.52
CA LEU A 17 -9.31 -7.95 -0.24
C LEU A 17 -10.56 -7.07 -0.18
N LEU A 18 -10.93 -6.58 1.00
CA LEU A 18 -12.06 -5.68 1.17
C LEU A 18 -11.87 -4.39 0.38
N PHE A 19 -10.67 -3.82 0.39
CA PHE A 19 -10.34 -2.63 -0.40
C PHE A 19 -10.55 -2.86 -1.90
N VAL A 20 -10.05 -3.98 -2.44
CA VAL A 20 -10.20 -4.31 -3.87
C VAL A 20 -11.68 -4.52 -4.23
N ILE A 21 -12.44 -5.23 -3.41
CA ILE A 21 -13.89 -5.42 -3.63
C ILE A 21 -14.59 -4.06 -3.63
N TRP A 22 -14.28 -3.20 -2.66
CA TRP A 22 -14.89 -1.88 -2.54
C TRP A 22 -14.55 -0.96 -3.72
N ASP A 23 -13.31 -1.03 -4.22
CA ASP A 23 -12.90 -0.28 -5.41
C ASP A 23 -13.68 -0.71 -6.66
N ILE A 24 -13.89 -2.01 -6.84
CA ILE A 24 -14.67 -2.57 -7.95
C ILE A 24 -16.13 -2.12 -7.84
N VAL A 25 -16.73 -2.18 -6.65
CA VAL A 25 -18.13 -1.82 -6.40
C VAL A 25 -18.36 -0.32 -6.63
N LEU A 26 -17.48 0.55 -6.12
CA LEU A 26 -17.67 1.99 -6.27
C LEU A 26 -17.31 2.50 -7.67
N HIS A 27 -16.30 1.93 -8.32
CA HIS A 27 -15.85 2.30 -9.67
C HIS A 27 -15.73 3.83 -9.89
N LYS A 28 -15.23 4.57 -8.89
CA LYS A 28 -15.05 6.03 -8.98
C LYS A 28 -13.58 6.37 -9.24
N ILE A 29 -13.31 6.99 -10.40
CA ILE A 29 -11.96 7.41 -10.81
C ILE A 29 -11.31 8.32 -9.74
N THR A 30 -12.06 9.28 -9.19
CA THR A 30 -11.54 10.18 -8.15
C THR A 30 -11.02 9.43 -6.92
N LEU A 31 -11.74 8.40 -6.46
CA LEU A 31 -11.32 7.59 -5.30
C LEU A 31 -10.06 6.78 -5.62
N ARG A 32 -9.98 6.20 -6.83
CA ARG A 32 -8.78 5.49 -7.29
C ARG A 32 -7.56 6.39 -7.32
N VAL A 33 -7.70 7.61 -7.85
CA VAL A 33 -6.62 8.59 -7.91
C VAL A 33 -6.17 8.98 -6.50
N ILE A 34 -7.10 9.33 -5.61
CA ILE A 34 -6.78 9.69 -4.22
C ILE A 34 -6.08 8.52 -3.51
N SER A 35 -6.60 7.31 -3.64
CA SER A 35 -5.99 6.11 -3.05
C SER A 35 -4.58 5.88 -3.58
N THR A 36 -4.37 6.02 -4.88
CA THR A 36 -3.04 5.89 -5.51
C THR A 36 -2.04 6.90 -4.93
N ILE A 37 -2.45 8.16 -4.77
CA ILE A 37 -1.59 9.22 -4.18
C ILE A 37 -1.24 8.87 -2.74
N ILE A 38 -2.22 8.48 -1.92
CA ILE A 38 -1.99 8.09 -0.53
C ILE A 38 -1.01 6.90 -0.44
N LEU A 39 -1.21 5.88 -1.27
CA LEU A 39 -0.35 4.69 -1.33
C LEU A 39 1.08 5.04 -1.74
N LEU A 40 1.26 5.94 -2.70
CA LEU A 40 2.59 6.42 -3.13
C LEU A 40 3.30 7.19 -2.00
N CYS A 41 2.59 8.11 -1.32
CA CYS A 41 3.13 8.82 -0.16
C CYS A 41 3.57 7.85 0.93
N PHE A 42 2.73 6.85 1.24
CA PHE A 42 3.07 5.81 2.22
C PHE A 42 4.28 4.98 1.77
N ASN A 43 4.40 4.69 0.48
CA ASN A 43 5.51 3.93 -0.09
C ASN A 43 6.86 4.64 0.08
N ILE A 44 6.91 5.93 -0.26
CA ILE A 44 8.11 6.78 -0.12
C ILE A 44 8.45 6.96 1.37
N TRP A 45 7.44 7.24 2.19
CA TRP A 45 7.62 7.44 3.62
C TRP A 45 8.15 6.17 4.29
N SER A 46 7.54 5.02 4.04
CA SER A 46 7.92 3.74 4.65
C SER A 46 9.35 3.32 4.27
N TYR A 47 9.75 3.52 3.02
CA TYR A 47 11.13 3.32 2.57
C TYR A 47 12.11 4.20 3.35
N THR A 48 11.86 5.51 3.37
CA THR A 48 12.75 6.48 4.04
C THR A 48 12.84 6.21 5.54
N TYR A 49 11.69 5.89 6.15
CA TYR A 49 11.60 5.60 7.58
C TYR A 49 12.34 4.32 7.96
N TYR A 50 12.19 3.25 7.18
CA TYR A 50 12.85 1.97 7.44
C TYR A 50 14.38 2.13 7.46
N PHE A 51 14.95 2.72 6.41
CA PHE A 51 16.41 2.90 6.32
C PHE A 51 16.95 3.85 7.38
N LYS A 52 16.20 4.90 7.74
CA LYS A 52 16.61 5.81 8.81
C LYS A 52 16.68 5.12 10.17
N ILE A 53 15.77 4.18 10.45
CA ILE A 53 15.80 3.38 11.69
C ILE A 53 16.91 2.33 11.64
N GLU A 54 17.15 1.71 10.48
CA GLU A 54 18.26 0.76 10.30
C GLU A 54 19.62 1.42 10.55
N GLU A 55 19.83 2.64 10.04
CA GLU A 55 21.03 3.45 10.30
C GLU A 55 21.19 3.80 11.80
N LEU A 56 20.09 4.21 12.46
CA LEU A 56 20.09 4.47 13.91
C LEU A 56 20.38 3.21 14.73
N LYS A 57 19.90 2.04 14.28
CA LYS A 57 20.18 0.75 14.91
C LYS A 57 21.67 0.43 14.86
N GLU A 58 22.32 0.62 13.72
CA GLU A 58 23.77 0.39 13.58
C GLU A 58 24.57 1.29 14.55
N TYR A 59 24.15 2.55 14.73
CA TYR A 59 24.75 3.47 15.69
C TYR A 59 24.51 3.05 17.17
N TRP A 60 23.36 2.45 17.46
CA TRP A 60 22.96 2.03 18.82
C TRP A 60 23.38 0.62 19.21
N ASP A 61 23.85 -0.21 18.28
CA ASP A 61 24.27 -1.59 18.56
C ASP A 61 25.47 -1.66 19.53
N GLY A 62 26.19 -0.54 19.72
CA GLY A 62 27.22 -0.36 20.75
C GLY A 62 26.72 0.11 22.13
N VAL A 63 25.44 0.46 22.28
CA VAL A 63 24.83 0.99 23.51
C VAL A 63 23.79 0.00 24.04
N LYS A 64 24.03 -0.61 25.21
CA LYS A 64 23.09 -1.54 25.86
C LYS A 64 21.78 -0.82 26.25
N TYR A 65 20.78 -0.86 25.39
CA TYR A 65 19.40 -0.51 25.74
C TYR A 65 18.61 -1.74 26.20
N SER A 66 17.62 -1.51 27.07
CA SER A 66 16.68 -2.53 27.51
C SER A 66 15.90 -3.07 26.29
N PRO A 67 15.71 -4.40 26.15
CA PRO A 67 14.99 -5.02 25.02
C PRO A 67 13.56 -4.51 24.81
N ASN A 68 12.99 -3.85 25.83
CA ASN A 68 11.63 -3.33 25.82
C ASN A 68 11.50 -1.89 25.31
N ASP A 69 12.62 -1.16 25.15
CA ASP A 69 12.65 0.26 24.75
C ASP A 69 13.10 0.46 23.29
N ALA A 70 13.49 -0.61 22.60
CA ALA A 70 14.09 -0.50 21.28
C ALA A 70 12.99 -0.48 20.19
N TYR A 71 12.90 0.65 19.48
CA TYR A 71 12.28 0.76 18.15
C TYR A 71 13.09 -0.05 17.14
N LEU A 72 13.11 -1.38 17.31
CA LEU A 72 13.81 -2.25 16.38
C LEU A 72 13.09 -2.17 15.03
N PRO A 73 13.82 -1.92 13.92
CA PRO A 73 13.22 -1.99 12.61
C PRO A 73 12.64 -3.41 12.43
N PRO A 74 11.49 -3.54 11.76
CA PRO A 74 10.97 -4.85 11.40
C PRO A 74 12.01 -5.63 10.60
N ASP A 75 11.91 -6.96 10.60
CA ASP A 75 12.78 -7.79 9.74
C ASP A 75 12.71 -7.31 8.28
N ILE A 76 13.87 -7.20 7.62
CA ILE A 76 13.97 -6.66 6.27
C ILE A 76 13.11 -7.44 5.27
N ASN A 77 12.96 -8.75 5.43
CA ASN A 77 12.14 -9.56 4.53
C ASN A 77 10.65 -9.22 4.72
N ASN A 78 10.22 -9.01 5.96
CA ASN A 78 8.85 -8.59 6.26
C ASN A 78 8.57 -7.19 5.70
N PHE A 79 9.52 -6.27 5.83
CA PHE A 79 9.41 -4.94 5.23
C PHE A 79 9.31 -5.02 3.70
N ILE A 80 10.24 -5.71 3.04
CA ILE A 80 10.25 -5.89 1.58
C ILE A 80 8.94 -6.52 1.09
N PHE A 81 8.43 -7.54 1.79
CA PHE A 81 7.17 -8.20 1.42
C PHE A 81 5.98 -7.24 1.42
N VAL A 82 5.81 -6.44 2.49
CA VAL A 82 4.72 -5.46 2.58
C VAL A 82 4.92 -4.33 1.58
N TRP A 83 6.16 -3.86 1.42
CA TRP A 83 6.51 -2.79 0.50
C TRP A 83 6.25 -3.17 -0.96
N LEU A 84 6.64 -4.38 -1.38
CA LEU A 84 6.34 -4.92 -2.71
C LEU A 84 4.84 -5.16 -2.91
N SER A 85 4.13 -5.66 -1.90
CA SER A 85 2.67 -5.83 -1.96
C SER A 85 1.97 -4.49 -2.23
N ASN A 86 2.47 -3.41 -1.64
CA ASN A 86 1.97 -2.05 -1.89
C ASN A 86 2.21 -1.59 -3.34
N GLN A 87 3.36 -1.94 -3.94
CA GLN A 87 3.64 -1.64 -5.36
C GLN A 87 2.66 -2.34 -6.31
N VAL A 88 2.32 -3.60 -6.02
CA VAL A 88 1.32 -4.35 -6.78
C VAL A 88 -0.04 -3.65 -6.73
N LEU A 89 -0.43 -3.14 -5.55
CA LEU A 89 -1.69 -2.42 -5.37
C LEU A 89 -1.71 -1.07 -6.13
N VAL A 90 -0.60 -0.32 -6.08
CA VAL A 90 -0.46 0.93 -6.86
C VAL A 90 -0.58 0.64 -8.36
N PHE A 91 0.10 -0.40 -8.85
CA PHE A 91 0.03 -0.79 -10.25
C PHE A 91 -1.40 -1.19 -10.66
N TYR A 92 -2.08 -1.98 -9.83
CA TYR A 92 -3.49 -2.32 -10.02
C TYR A 92 -4.36 -1.06 -10.17
N LEU A 93 -4.22 -0.09 -9.28
CA LEU A 93 -5.03 1.13 -9.32
C LEU A 93 -4.76 1.97 -10.57
N LEU A 94 -3.49 2.07 -11.02
CA LEU A 94 -3.16 2.77 -12.27
C LEU A 94 -3.82 2.12 -13.49
N LEU A 95 -3.80 0.79 -13.57
CA LEU A 95 -4.53 0.07 -14.63
C LEU A 95 -6.03 0.30 -14.52
N ALA A 96 -6.59 0.23 -13.31
CA ALA A 96 -8.01 0.42 -13.05
C ALA A 96 -8.46 1.85 -13.39
N ILE A 97 -7.60 2.87 -13.22
CA ILE A 97 -7.85 4.25 -13.66
C ILE A 97 -7.88 4.32 -15.19
N GLY A 98 -6.88 3.74 -15.86
CA GLY A 98 -6.79 3.72 -17.32
C GLY A 98 -8.02 3.07 -17.96
N ILE A 99 -8.44 1.90 -17.46
CA ILE A 99 -9.63 1.18 -17.94
C ILE A 99 -10.89 2.02 -17.72
N SER A 100 -11.06 2.61 -16.53
CA SER A 100 -12.21 3.47 -16.22
C SER A 100 -12.30 4.68 -17.14
N HIS A 101 -11.17 5.31 -17.43
CA HIS A 101 -11.11 6.45 -18.33
C HIS A 101 -11.49 6.06 -19.77
N LEU A 102 -10.99 4.92 -20.25
CA LEU A 102 -11.35 4.39 -21.58
C LEU A 102 -12.85 4.05 -21.66
N LEU A 103 -13.42 3.44 -20.63
CA LEU A 103 -14.86 3.13 -20.55
C LEU A 103 -15.72 4.39 -20.58
N GLN A 104 -15.34 5.43 -19.82
CA GLN A 104 -16.05 6.71 -19.85
C GLN A 104 -16.00 7.35 -21.24
N ARG A 105 -14.84 7.38 -21.89
CA ARG A 105 -14.69 7.91 -23.24
C ARG A 105 -15.54 7.15 -24.27
N LYS A 106 -15.60 5.82 -24.18
CA LYS A 106 -16.48 5.02 -25.05
C LYS A 106 -17.95 5.37 -24.84
N LYS A 107 -18.40 5.53 -23.58
CA LYS A 107 -19.78 5.93 -23.26
C LYS A 107 -20.14 7.31 -23.81
N THR A 108 -19.22 8.28 -23.74
CA THR A 108 -19.47 9.62 -24.29
C THR A 108 -19.54 9.63 -25.82
N LEU A 109 -18.69 8.86 -26.50
CA LEU A 109 -18.70 8.74 -27.96
C LEU A 109 -20.00 8.10 -28.46
N ALA A 110 -20.41 6.98 -27.87
CA ALA A 110 -21.67 6.32 -28.24
C ALA A 110 -22.92 7.19 -28.00
N LYS A 111 -22.85 8.18 -27.09
CA LYS A 111 -23.93 9.14 -26.86
C LYS A 111 -23.95 10.24 -27.94
N HIS A 112 -22.80 10.61 -28.49
CA HIS A 112 -22.70 11.60 -29.56
C HIS A 112 -23.15 11.03 -30.91
N ASP A 113 -22.92 9.74 -31.17
CA ASP A 113 -23.32 9.09 -32.44
C ASP A 113 -24.83 8.78 -32.52
N ASN A 114 -25.55 8.85 -31.40
CA ASN A 114 -27.01 8.61 -31.31
C ASN A 114 -27.84 9.90 -31.35
N ILE A 115 -27.25 11.04 -31.73
CA ILE A 115 -27.89 12.35 -31.92
C ILE A 115 -27.74 12.73 -33.39
#